data_AF-A0A1W1BC88-F1
#
_entry.id   AF-A0A1W1BC88-F1
#
_cell.length_a   1.000
_cell.length_b   1.000
_cell.length_c   1.000
_cell.angle_alpha   90.00
_cell.angle_beta   90.00
_cell.angle_gamma   90.00
#
_symmetry.space_group_name_H-M   'P 1'
#
loop_
_entity.id
_entity.type
_entity.pdbx_description
1 polymer ?
#
loop_
_entity_poly.entity_id
_entity_poly.type
_entity_poly.pdbx_seq_one_letter_code
_entity_poly.pdbx_strand_id
1 'polypeptide(L)'
;MKIEAIINYRTKTRDFYDIYTIAKNQSISLYEMLDIYNRQYNPKIKESELLHRFLDRKLDSDDEGLSAMNPKKQLTFSKLRRWIADEIKKNRQEEIAVVNDMLANPLLILKYANRFFGFERMSLLQKFASIYEPNMVLKCLEIASFDIGYKSISGKNILDYYLEDDEMFRAILHYAKEIPDEWMNSRMYAFKEKLDYILLENSLIKCIRNESSQERVKKIARTRGIELDLFNEMLESKREILDG
;
A
#
# COMPACT_ATOMS: atom_id res chain seq x y z
N MET A 1 13.54 -0.49 14.19
CA MET A 1 12.72 0.54 14.91
C MET A 1 11.89 -0.12 16.03
N LYS A 2 11.45 0.55 17.12
CA LYS A 2 10.71 -0.15 18.21
C LYS A 2 9.38 -0.78 17.79
N ILE A 3 8.72 -0.21 16.78
CA ILE A 3 7.57 -0.85 16.11
C ILE A 3 7.94 -2.20 15.49
N GLU A 4 9.13 -2.32 14.90
CA GLU A 4 9.63 -3.59 14.33
C GLU A 4 9.75 -4.68 15.40
N ALA A 5 10.11 -4.33 16.64
CA ALA A 5 10.16 -5.28 17.75
C ALA A 5 8.78 -5.91 18.03
N ILE A 6 7.72 -5.10 17.99
CA ILE A 6 6.35 -5.58 18.16
C ILE A 6 5.89 -6.37 16.93
N ILE A 7 6.20 -5.87 15.73
CA ILE A 7 5.70 -6.41 14.47
C ILE A 7 6.42 -7.69 14.03
N ASN A 8 7.73 -7.83 14.22
CA ASN A 8 8.52 -8.95 13.69
C ASN A 8 9.12 -9.88 14.76
N TYR A 9 9.29 -9.42 16.00
CA TYR A 9 10.07 -10.13 17.01
C TYR A 9 9.24 -10.53 18.24
N ARG A 10 9.92 -11.07 19.28
CA ARG A 10 9.31 -11.29 20.60
C ARG A 10 8.92 -9.94 21.18
N THR A 11 7.63 -9.75 21.36
CA THR A 11 7.05 -8.52 21.92
C THR A 11 7.24 -8.50 23.43
N LYS A 12 7.86 -7.45 23.98
CA LYS A 12 7.98 -7.21 25.42
C LYS A 12 7.16 -6.01 25.88
N THR A 13 6.81 -5.95 27.18
CA THR A 13 6.09 -4.79 27.76
C THR A 13 6.84 -3.48 27.54
N ARG A 14 8.18 -3.53 27.63
CA ARG A 14 9.07 -2.41 27.36
C ARG A 14 8.88 -1.80 25.97
N ASP A 15 8.60 -2.60 24.94
CA ASP A 15 8.47 -2.09 23.56
C ASP A 15 7.24 -1.19 23.41
N PHE A 16 6.14 -1.54 24.08
CA PHE A 16 4.93 -0.71 24.13
C PHE A 16 5.17 0.60 24.88
N TYR A 17 5.93 0.55 25.98
CA TYR A 17 6.31 1.75 26.71
C TYR A 17 7.18 2.66 25.87
N ASP A 18 8.20 2.12 25.21
CA ASP A 18 9.09 2.89 24.33
C ASP A 18 8.30 3.57 23.21
N ILE A 19 7.37 2.88 22.54
CA ILE A 19 6.48 3.47 21.52
C ILE A 19 5.66 4.61 22.11
N TYR A 20 5.03 4.41 23.27
CA TYR A 20 4.25 5.46 23.93
C TYR A 20 5.11 6.67 24.29
N THR A 21 6.30 6.46 24.84
CA THR A 21 7.22 7.54 25.22
C THR A 21 7.72 8.29 23.98
N ILE A 22 8.07 7.60 22.90
CA ILE A 22 8.43 8.24 21.62
C ILE A 22 7.26 9.08 21.13
N ALA A 23 6.04 8.52 21.09
CA ALA A 23 4.84 9.22 20.62
C ALA A 23 4.60 10.51 21.41
N LYS A 24 4.72 10.45 22.74
CA LYS A 24 4.49 11.63 23.60
C LYS A 24 5.63 12.64 23.58
N ASN A 25 6.89 12.20 23.50
CA ASN A 25 8.04 13.11 23.51
C ASN A 25 8.25 13.80 22.16
N GLN A 26 7.92 13.12 21.06
CA GLN A 26 8.11 13.63 19.70
C GLN A 26 6.81 14.16 19.08
N SER A 27 5.69 14.09 19.79
CA SER A 27 4.36 14.49 19.29
C SER A 27 3.97 13.82 17.97
N ILE A 28 4.37 12.56 17.78
CA ILE A 28 4.01 11.75 16.62
C ILE A 28 2.97 10.69 17.00
N SER A 29 2.04 10.44 16.10
CA SER A 29 1.02 9.41 16.23
C SER A 29 1.58 8.00 16.01
N LEU A 30 0.82 7.00 16.46
CA LEU A 30 1.14 5.59 16.17
C LEU A 30 1.21 5.33 14.66
N TYR A 31 0.37 6.00 13.88
CA TYR A 31 0.26 5.82 12.43
C TYR A 31 1.43 6.43 11.67
N GLU A 32 1.95 7.58 12.11
CA GLU A 32 3.19 8.14 11.54
C GLU A 32 4.38 7.21 11.79
N MET A 33 4.44 6.56 12.95
CA MET A 33 5.47 5.55 13.18
C MET A 33 5.28 4.32 12.28
N LEU A 34 4.04 3.90 12.01
CA LEU A 34 3.76 2.82 11.05
C LEU A 34 4.12 3.22 9.60
N ASP A 35 3.97 4.50 9.23
CA ASP A 35 4.42 5.01 7.94
C ASP A 35 5.93 4.93 7.80
N ILE A 36 6.67 5.35 8.83
CA ILE A 36 8.13 5.22 8.87
C ILE A 36 8.53 3.74 8.78
N TYR A 37 7.78 2.86 9.46
CA TYR A 37 8.02 1.42 9.42
C TYR A 37 7.85 0.87 8.00
N ASN A 38 6.72 1.14 7.37
CA ASN A 38 6.42 0.60 6.04
C ASN A 38 7.35 1.15 4.94
N ARG A 39 7.92 2.34 5.13
CA ARG A 39 8.93 2.88 4.19
C ARG A 39 10.29 2.22 4.34
N GLN A 40 10.66 1.82 5.56
CA GLN A 40 11.98 1.24 5.84
C GLN A 40 11.99 -0.28 5.69
N TYR A 41 10.86 -0.92 5.96
CA TYR A 41 10.70 -2.36 5.98
C TYR A 41 9.55 -2.71 5.05
N ASN A 42 9.66 -3.81 4.30
CA ASN A 42 8.59 -4.32 3.43
C ASN A 42 7.98 -5.59 4.06
N PRO A 43 7.28 -5.45 5.20
CA PRO A 43 6.69 -6.58 5.91
C PRO A 43 5.57 -7.23 5.07
N LYS A 44 5.24 -8.46 5.42
CA LYS A 44 4.15 -9.22 4.80
C LYS A 44 3.22 -9.75 5.88
N ILE A 45 2.66 -8.85 6.67
CA ILE A 45 1.89 -9.18 7.87
C ILE A 45 0.46 -8.67 7.72
N LYS A 46 -0.51 -9.57 7.91
CA LYS A 46 -1.94 -9.25 7.79
C LYS A 46 -2.39 -8.30 8.91
N GLU A 47 -3.36 -7.44 8.64
CA GLU A 47 -3.93 -6.50 9.62
C GLU A 47 -4.38 -7.19 10.90
N SER A 48 -5.04 -8.34 10.78
CA SER A 48 -5.50 -9.11 11.95
C SER A 48 -4.36 -9.57 12.84
N GLU A 49 -3.22 -9.91 12.26
CA GLU A 49 -2.02 -10.29 13.02
C GLU A 49 -1.35 -9.07 13.65
N LEU A 50 -1.31 -7.93 12.95
CA LEU A 50 -0.85 -6.67 13.53
C LEU A 50 -1.72 -6.29 14.73
N LEU A 51 -3.04 -6.27 14.56
CA LEU A 51 -3.98 -5.97 15.65
C LEU A 51 -3.81 -6.94 16.81
N HIS A 52 -3.68 -8.24 16.54
CA HIS A 52 -3.41 -9.24 17.57
C HIS A 52 -2.13 -8.93 18.35
N ARG A 53 -1.04 -8.60 17.65
CA ARG A 53 0.26 -8.25 18.28
C ARG A 53 0.17 -7.00 19.16
N PHE A 54 -0.60 -6.00 18.75
CA PHE A 54 -0.71 -4.73 19.48
C PHE A 54 -1.76 -4.74 20.60
N LEU A 55 -2.88 -5.46 20.44
CA LEU A 55 -4.03 -5.36 21.34
C LEU A 55 -4.22 -6.61 22.21
N ASP A 56 -3.93 -7.79 21.69
CA ASP A 56 -4.39 -9.05 22.28
C ASP A 56 -3.25 -9.88 22.88
N ARG A 57 -2.09 -9.90 22.22
CA ARG A 57 -0.94 -10.78 22.54
C ARG A 57 -0.56 -10.70 24.02
N LYS A 58 -0.87 -11.76 24.77
CA LYS A 58 -0.49 -11.86 26.19
C LYS A 58 1.02 -11.69 26.32
N LEU A 59 1.42 -10.83 27.25
CA LEU A 59 2.82 -10.66 27.61
C LEU A 59 3.13 -11.55 28.82
N ASP A 60 4.38 -12.00 28.88
CA ASP A 60 4.85 -12.85 29.96
C ASP A 60 4.84 -12.08 31.29
N SER A 61 4.47 -12.74 32.40
CA SER A 61 4.45 -12.10 33.71
C SER A 61 5.86 -11.74 34.20
N ASP A 62 6.84 -12.50 33.71
CA ASP A 62 8.26 -12.38 34.05
C ASP A 62 9.05 -11.58 32.99
N ASP A 63 8.34 -10.97 32.03
CA ASP A 63 8.97 -10.17 30.99
C ASP A 63 9.62 -8.92 31.60
N GLU A 64 10.78 -8.51 31.06
CA GLU A 64 11.46 -7.28 31.46
C GLU A 64 10.52 -6.09 31.26
N GLY A 65 9.92 -5.65 32.37
CA GLY A 65 8.73 -4.82 32.35
C GLY A 65 8.94 -3.39 32.83
N LEU A 66 7.83 -2.66 32.89
CA LEU A 66 7.73 -1.30 33.45
C LEU A 66 8.30 -1.20 34.88
N SER A 67 8.23 -2.29 35.65
CA SER A 67 8.80 -2.41 37.00
C SER A 67 10.31 -2.18 37.03
N ALA A 68 11.05 -2.63 36.01
CA ALA A 68 12.49 -2.36 35.89
C ALA A 68 12.79 -0.93 35.39
N MET A 69 11.81 -0.25 34.79
CA MET A 69 11.99 1.06 34.16
C MET A 69 11.72 2.25 35.10
N ASN A 70 11.17 2.04 36.30
CA ASN A 70 10.75 3.09 37.24
C ASN A 70 10.12 4.31 36.54
N PRO A 71 9.03 4.12 35.77
CA PRO A 71 8.45 5.19 34.97
C PRO A 71 8.00 6.36 35.86
N LYS A 72 8.37 7.60 35.49
CA LYS A 72 7.96 8.83 36.21
C LYS A 72 6.43 9.01 36.33
N LYS A 73 5.65 8.26 35.54
CA LYS A 73 4.18 8.22 35.57
C LYS A 73 3.73 6.82 35.98
N GLN A 74 2.62 6.71 36.71
CA GLN A 74 1.92 5.43 36.98
C GLN A 74 1.32 4.86 35.68
N LEU A 75 2.18 4.40 34.77
CA LEU A 75 1.79 3.72 33.55
C LEU A 75 1.70 2.22 33.82
N THR A 76 0.64 1.58 33.34
CA THR A 76 0.47 0.13 33.37
C THR A 76 0.34 -0.38 31.94
N PHE A 77 0.61 -1.66 31.73
CA PHE A 77 0.44 -2.25 30.39
C PHE A 77 -1.00 -2.12 29.87
N SER A 78 -2.00 -2.25 30.76
CA SER A 78 -3.41 -2.02 30.41
C SER A 78 -3.67 -0.58 29.95
N LYS A 79 -3.01 0.42 30.54
CA LYS A 79 -3.11 1.83 30.09
C LYS A 79 -2.44 2.02 28.73
N LEU A 80 -1.32 1.35 28.46
CA LEU A 80 -0.65 1.38 27.16
C LEU A 80 -1.52 0.80 26.04
N ARG A 81 -2.12 -0.38 26.28
CA ARG A 81 -3.05 -0.99 25.32
C ARG A 81 -4.29 -0.14 25.08
N ARG A 82 -4.86 0.46 26.13
CA ARG A 82 -6.00 1.36 25.99
C ARG A 82 -5.65 2.56 25.11
N TRP A 83 -4.47 3.16 25.32
CA TRP A 83 -4.01 4.25 24.45
C TRP A 83 -3.90 3.82 22.97
N ILE A 84 -3.36 2.64 22.69
CA ILE A 84 -3.30 2.11 21.30
C ILE A 84 -4.70 1.91 20.73
N ALA A 85 -5.61 1.31 21.49
CA ALA A 85 -7.00 1.11 21.07
C ALA A 85 -7.71 2.44 20.77
N ASP A 86 -7.46 3.47 21.59
CA ASP A 86 -8.01 4.82 21.39
C ASP A 86 -7.45 5.48 20.13
N GLU A 87 -6.14 5.35 19.86
CA GLU A 87 -5.51 5.83 18.62
C GLU A 87 -6.12 5.15 17.39
N ILE A 88 -6.33 3.82 17.44
CA ILE A 88 -6.95 3.06 16.35
C ILE A 88 -8.38 3.53 16.10
N LYS A 89 -9.16 3.72 17.16
CA LYS A 89 -10.55 4.19 17.06
C LYS A 89 -10.61 5.60 16.46
N LYS A 90 -9.76 6.51 16.94
CA LYS A 90 -9.68 7.90 16.45
C LYS A 90 -9.36 7.93 14.96
N ASN A 91 -8.31 7.24 14.53
CA ASN A 91 -7.92 7.18 13.14
C ASN A 91 -9.03 6.60 12.26
N ARG A 92 -9.69 5.51 12.68
CA ARG A 92 -10.82 4.93 11.93
C ARG A 92 -11.97 5.93 11.72
N GLN A 93 -12.29 6.73 12.73
CA GLN A 93 -13.34 7.75 12.62
C GLN A 93 -12.94 8.85 11.62
N GLU A 94 -11.70 9.34 11.69
CA GLU A 94 -11.18 10.32 10.74
C GLU A 94 -11.15 9.77 9.30
N GLU A 95 -10.79 8.50 9.13
CA GLU A 95 -10.74 7.87 7.81
C GLU A 95 -12.13 7.73 7.18
N ILE A 96 -13.13 7.32 7.96
CA ILE A 96 -14.50 7.22 7.47
C ILE A 96 -14.99 8.59 6.99
N ALA A 97 -14.74 9.65 7.76
CA ALA A 97 -15.10 11.01 7.37
C ALA A 97 -14.42 11.42 6.05
N VAL A 98 -13.11 11.23 5.95
CA VAL A 98 -12.33 11.59 4.75
C VAL A 98 -12.78 10.80 3.51
N VAL A 99 -13.03 9.50 3.65
CA VAL A 99 -13.52 8.66 2.54
C VAL A 99 -14.91 9.12 2.09
N ASN A 100 -15.83 9.36 3.02
CA ASN A 100 -17.18 9.83 2.67
C ASN A 100 -17.14 11.20 1.98
N ASP A 101 -16.28 12.11 2.44
CA ASP A 101 -16.10 13.42 1.80
C ASP A 101 -15.59 13.27 0.36
N MET A 102 -14.66 12.35 0.10
CA MET A 102 -14.15 12.09 -1.26
C MET A 102 -15.17 11.39 -2.15
N LEU A 103 -16.02 10.51 -1.60
CA LEU A 103 -17.13 9.90 -2.34
C LEU A 103 -18.15 10.96 -2.79
N ALA A 104 -18.42 11.95 -1.92
CA ALA A 104 -19.30 13.07 -2.25
C ALA A 104 -18.64 14.11 -3.17
N ASN A 105 -17.33 14.33 -3.03
CA ASN A 105 -16.57 15.29 -3.82
C ASN A 105 -15.19 14.73 -4.23
N PRO A 106 -15.09 14.11 -5.41
CA PRO A 106 -13.83 13.52 -5.91
C PRO A 106 -12.68 14.51 -6.08
N LEU A 107 -12.93 15.83 -6.15
CA LEU A 107 -11.84 16.83 -6.24
C LEU A 107 -10.95 16.83 -4.99
N LEU A 108 -11.43 16.29 -3.87
CA LEU A 108 -10.65 16.12 -2.64
C LEU A 108 -9.56 15.05 -2.75
N ILE A 109 -9.56 14.21 -3.80
CA ILE A 109 -8.54 13.19 -4.04
C ILE A 109 -7.13 13.79 -4.03
N LEU A 110 -6.91 14.92 -4.71
CA LEU A 110 -5.59 15.59 -4.75
C LEU A 110 -5.07 15.93 -3.35
N LYS A 111 -5.95 16.40 -2.47
CA LYS A 111 -5.62 16.77 -1.10
C LYS A 111 -5.12 15.58 -0.28
N TYR A 112 -5.62 14.38 -0.57
CA TYR A 112 -5.37 13.18 0.22
C TYR A 112 -4.54 12.11 -0.51
N ALA A 113 -4.02 12.38 -1.71
CA ALA A 113 -3.27 11.41 -2.51
C ALA A 113 -2.09 10.77 -1.77
N ASN A 114 -1.41 11.54 -0.92
CA ASN A 114 -0.26 11.08 -0.14
C ASN A 114 -0.62 10.53 1.26
N ARG A 115 -1.91 10.42 1.60
CA ARG A 115 -2.35 9.90 2.90
C ARG A 115 -2.39 8.37 2.87
N PHE A 116 -1.96 7.73 3.96
CA PHE A 116 -2.10 6.30 4.16
C PHE A 116 -3.25 5.95 5.13
N PHE A 117 -3.90 4.82 4.88
CA PHE A 117 -5.15 4.41 5.51
C PHE A 117 -5.04 3.07 6.23
N GLY A 118 -5.79 2.91 7.31
CA GLY A 118 -5.85 1.72 8.13
C GLY A 118 -4.54 1.44 8.87
N PHE A 119 -4.55 0.33 9.61
CA PHE A 119 -3.37 -0.12 10.36
C PHE A 119 -2.31 -0.75 9.43
N GLU A 120 -2.72 -1.25 8.26
CA GLU A 120 -1.81 -1.73 7.21
C GLU A 120 -1.14 -0.60 6.41
N ARG A 121 -1.55 0.66 6.59
CA ARG A 121 -1.04 1.81 5.82
C ARG A 121 -1.25 1.64 4.30
N MET A 122 -2.48 1.33 3.90
CA MET A 122 -2.89 1.28 2.50
C MET A 122 -2.75 2.65 1.83
N SER A 123 -2.36 2.68 0.55
CA SER A 123 -2.53 3.88 -0.28
C SER A 123 -4.01 4.20 -0.51
N LEU A 124 -4.32 5.41 -1.01
CA LEU A 124 -5.70 5.79 -1.31
C LEU A 124 -6.38 4.83 -2.32
N LEU A 125 -5.63 4.40 -3.35
CA LEU A 125 -6.12 3.41 -4.32
C LEU A 125 -6.54 2.11 -3.63
N GLN A 126 -5.66 1.59 -2.77
CA GLN A 126 -5.92 0.35 -2.03
C GLN A 126 -7.06 0.51 -1.05
N LYS A 127 -7.21 1.71 -0.46
CA LYS A 127 -8.35 2.00 0.41
C LYS A 127 -9.66 1.90 -0.35
N PHE A 128 -9.79 2.54 -1.51
CA PHE A 128 -11.00 2.43 -2.33
C PHE A 128 -11.26 1.01 -2.84
N ALA A 129 -10.21 0.30 -3.25
CA ALA A 129 -10.32 -1.11 -3.63
C ALA A 129 -10.82 -1.99 -2.46
N SER A 130 -10.33 -1.75 -1.23
CA SER A 130 -10.72 -2.52 -0.04
C SER A 130 -12.18 -2.36 0.36
N ILE A 131 -12.83 -1.27 -0.06
CA ILE A 131 -14.25 -1.00 0.18
C ILE A 131 -15.11 -1.20 -1.07
N TYR A 132 -14.56 -1.86 -2.11
CA TYR A 132 -15.23 -2.17 -3.36
C TYR A 132 -15.75 -0.95 -4.13
N GLU A 133 -14.94 0.10 -4.22
CA GLU A 133 -15.24 1.33 -4.98
C GLU A 133 -14.32 1.47 -6.23
N PRO A 134 -14.47 0.61 -7.26
CA PRO A 134 -13.57 0.59 -8.42
C PRO A 134 -13.59 1.90 -9.23
N ASN A 135 -14.75 2.54 -9.35
CA ASN A 135 -14.86 3.84 -10.03
C ASN A 135 -14.00 4.92 -9.37
N MET A 136 -13.86 4.86 -8.04
CA MET A 136 -13.00 5.79 -7.31
C MET A 136 -11.51 5.47 -7.51
N VAL A 137 -11.15 4.20 -7.67
CA VAL A 137 -9.77 3.81 -8.01
C VAL A 137 -9.36 4.41 -9.36
N LEU A 138 -10.20 4.32 -10.40
CA LEU A 138 -9.92 4.93 -11.70
C LEU A 138 -9.85 6.46 -11.61
N LYS A 139 -10.82 7.11 -10.95
CA LYS A 139 -10.79 8.56 -10.73
C LYS A 139 -9.52 9.01 -10.01
N CYS A 140 -9.02 8.23 -9.05
CA CYS A 140 -7.75 8.54 -8.42
C CYS A 140 -6.60 8.54 -9.42
N LEU A 141 -6.50 7.52 -10.27
CA LEU A 141 -5.46 7.40 -11.28
C LEU A 141 -5.53 8.51 -12.35
N GLU A 142 -6.74 8.98 -12.68
CA GLU A 142 -6.97 10.12 -13.58
C GLU A 142 -6.56 11.47 -12.96
N ILE A 143 -6.82 11.64 -11.66
CA ILE A 143 -6.65 12.94 -10.99
C ILE A 143 -5.22 13.16 -10.49
N ALA A 144 -4.53 12.10 -10.05
CA ALA A 144 -3.20 12.23 -9.45
C ALA A 144 -2.27 11.08 -9.85
N SER A 145 -0.97 11.36 -9.85
CA SER A 145 0.03 10.32 -10.05
C SER A 145 0.22 9.50 -8.79
N PHE A 146 -0.26 8.26 -8.83
CA PHE A 146 -0.09 7.28 -7.75
C PHE A 146 1.01 6.26 -8.08
N ASP A 147 1.74 5.84 -7.05
CA ASP A 147 2.60 4.67 -7.13
C ASP A 147 1.74 3.39 -7.04
N ILE A 148 1.49 2.77 -8.20
CA ILE A 148 0.76 1.49 -8.33
C ILE A 148 1.60 0.33 -7.75
N GLY A 149 2.92 0.50 -7.70
CA GLY A 149 3.88 -0.40 -7.07
C GLY A 149 3.81 -0.41 -5.54
N TYR A 150 3.17 0.60 -4.93
CA TYR A 150 3.13 0.77 -3.48
C TYR A 150 2.59 -0.47 -2.77
N LYS A 151 3.32 -0.92 -1.76
CA LYS A 151 2.93 -2.04 -0.90
C LYS A 151 2.56 -1.56 0.49
N SER A 152 1.38 -1.98 0.96
CA SER A 152 0.99 -1.83 2.36
C SER A 152 1.81 -2.78 3.25
N ILE A 153 1.61 -2.71 4.57
CA ILE A 153 2.28 -3.60 5.53
C ILE A 153 1.94 -5.09 5.32
N SER A 154 0.81 -5.39 4.66
CA SER A 154 0.48 -6.76 4.28
C SER A 154 1.25 -7.25 3.05
N GLY A 155 2.05 -6.38 2.43
CA GLY A 155 2.83 -6.63 1.22
C GLY A 155 2.00 -6.61 -0.06
N LYS A 156 0.71 -6.25 0.04
CA LYS A 156 -0.19 -6.14 -1.11
C LYS A 156 -0.01 -4.81 -1.82
N ASN A 157 -0.05 -4.82 -3.14
CA ASN A 157 -0.22 -3.62 -3.97
C ASN A 157 -1.69 -3.47 -4.43
N ILE A 158 -1.99 -2.50 -5.29
CA ILE A 158 -3.36 -2.28 -5.79
C ILE A 158 -3.84 -3.39 -6.74
N LEU A 159 -2.96 -3.95 -7.56
CA LEU A 159 -3.30 -5.03 -8.51
C LEU A 159 -3.75 -6.31 -7.80
N ASP A 160 -3.24 -6.55 -6.59
CA ASP A 160 -3.60 -7.72 -5.78
C ASP A 160 -5.08 -7.75 -5.38
N TYR A 161 -5.78 -6.61 -5.42
CA TYR A 161 -7.22 -6.51 -5.15
C TYR A 161 -8.08 -6.90 -6.36
N TYR A 162 -7.51 -6.95 -7.56
CA TYR A 162 -8.23 -7.15 -8.83
C TYR A 162 -7.73 -8.40 -9.58
N LEU A 163 -7.20 -9.39 -8.87
CA LEU A 163 -6.74 -10.65 -9.46
C LEU A 163 -7.84 -11.44 -10.17
N GLU A 164 -9.11 -11.22 -9.85
CA GLU A 164 -10.25 -11.90 -10.49
C GLU A 164 -10.97 -11.00 -11.52
N ASP A 165 -10.49 -9.77 -11.74
CA ASP A 165 -11.11 -8.78 -12.62
C ASP A 165 -10.10 -8.33 -13.69
N ASP A 166 -10.12 -8.98 -14.86
CA ASP A 166 -9.18 -8.69 -15.95
C ASP A 166 -9.30 -7.28 -16.51
N GLU A 167 -10.51 -6.72 -16.53
CA GLU A 167 -10.75 -5.39 -17.06
C GLU A 167 -10.12 -4.35 -16.13
N MET A 168 -10.46 -4.42 -14.84
CA MET A 168 -9.93 -3.47 -13.87
C MET A 168 -8.43 -3.66 -13.63
N PHE A 169 -7.94 -4.89 -13.64
CA PHE A 169 -6.51 -5.17 -13.56
C PHE A 169 -5.73 -4.48 -14.68
N ARG A 170 -6.19 -4.63 -15.94
CA ARG A 170 -5.56 -3.98 -17.10
C ARG A 170 -5.69 -2.47 -17.05
N ALA A 171 -6.87 -1.96 -16.68
CA ALA A 171 -7.10 -0.53 -16.56
C ALA A 171 -6.15 0.11 -15.55
N ILE A 172 -5.98 -0.47 -14.35
CA ILE A 172 -5.02 0.02 -13.36
C ILE A 172 -3.58 -0.12 -13.87
N LEU A 173 -3.23 -1.28 -14.41
CA LEU A 173 -1.89 -1.55 -14.92
C LEU A 173 -1.46 -0.55 -16.01
N HIS A 174 -2.40 -0.07 -16.82
CA HIS A 174 -2.16 0.95 -17.83
C HIS A 174 -1.63 2.27 -17.25
N TYR A 175 -1.92 2.59 -15.98
CA TYR A 175 -1.37 3.76 -15.31
C TYR A 175 0.05 3.54 -14.74
N ALA A 176 0.59 2.33 -14.82
CA ALA A 176 1.91 2.03 -14.25
C ALA A 176 3.02 2.75 -15.02
N LYS A 177 3.76 3.65 -14.38
CA LYS A 177 4.88 4.33 -15.02
C LYS A 177 6.05 3.38 -15.29
N GLU A 178 6.19 2.34 -14.48
CA GLU A 178 7.18 1.28 -14.61
C GLU A 178 6.62 -0.06 -14.12
N ILE A 179 7.23 -1.15 -14.58
CA ILE A 179 6.87 -2.52 -14.15
C ILE A 179 8.03 -3.08 -13.32
N PRO A 180 7.82 -3.28 -12.00
CA PRO A 180 8.82 -3.92 -11.14
C PRO A 180 9.18 -5.34 -11.61
N ASP A 181 10.46 -5.71 -11.50
CA ASP A 181 10.93 -7.07 -11.83
C ASP A 181 10.22 -8.14 -11.02
N GLU A 182 9.85 -7.84 -9.78
CA GLU A 182 9.09 -8.74 -8.92
C GLU A 182 7.71 -9.10 -9.49
N TRP A 183 7.08 -8.22 -10.28
CA TRP A 183 5.78 -8.50 -10.91
C TRP A 183 5.94 -9.45 -12.08
N MET A 184 6.96 -9.24 -12.91
CA MET A 184 7.27 -10.12 -14.04
C MET A 184 7.68 -11.53 -13.59
N ASN A 185 8.21 -11.67 -12.36
CA ASN A 185 8.61 -12.94 -11.78
C ASN A 185 7.62 -13.47 -10.72
N SER A 186 6.44 -12.84 -10.59
CA SER A 186 5.45 -13.20 -9.57
C SER A 186 4.76 -14.51 -9.94
N ARG A 187 4.97 -15.54 -9.11
CA ARG A 187 4.23 -16.80 -9.21
C ARG A 187 2.72 -16.61 -9.08
N MET A 188 2.29 -15.62 -8.29
CA MET A 188 0.87 -15.33 -8.10
C MET A 188 0.24 -14.79 -9.38
N TYR A 189 0.88 -13.83 -10.05
CA TYR A 189 0.37 -13.29 -11.32
C TYR A 189 0.44 -14.32 -12.45
N ALA A 190 1.46 -15.18 -12.46
CA ALA A 190 1.52 -16.30 -13.39
C ALA A 190 0.37 -17.31 -13.16
N PHE A 191 0.13 -17.70 -11.90
CA PHE A 191 -0.96 -18.62 -11.55
C PHE A 191 -2.35 -18.05 -11.84
N LYS A 192 -2.49 -16.72 -11.76
CA LYS A 192 -3.73 -15.99 -12.08
C LYS A 192 -3.82 -15.53 -13.54
N GLU A 193 -2.93 -16.02 -14.41
CA GLU A 193 -2.93 -15.71 -15.85
C GLU A 193 -2.79 -14.21 -16.17
N LYS A 194 -2.25 -13.40 -15.25
CA LYS A 194 -2.07 -11.94 -15.41
C LYS A 194 -0.73 -11.56 -16.03
N LEU A 195 0.19 -12.52 -16.15
CA LEU A 195 1.56 -12.25 -16.55
C LEU A 195 1.63 -11.66 -17.97
N ASP A 196 0.77 -12.10 -18.89
CA ASP A 196 0.75 -11.57 -20.26
C ASP A 196 0.36 -10.10 -20.31
N TYR A 197 -0.56 -9.64 -19.45
CA TYR A 197 -0.90 -8.22 -19.33
C TYR A 197 0.29 -7.41 -18.82
N ILE A 198 0.96 -7.88 -17.77
CA ILE A 198 2.15 -7.23 -17.19
C ILE A 198 3.27 -7.14 -18.24
N LEU A 199 3.49 -8.22 -18.99
CA LEU A 199 4.54 -8.29 -20.01
C LEU A 199 4.21 -7.42 -21.23
N LEU A 200 2.94 -7.32 -21.62
CA LEU A 200 2.49 -6.40 -22.65
C LEU A 200 2.75 -4.95 -22.22
N GLU A 201 2.30 -4.58 -21.03
CA GLU A 201 2.46 -3.22 -20.50
C GLU A 201 3.94 -2.82 -20.41
N ASN A 202 4.78 -3.71 -19.89
CA ASN A 202 6.24 -3.50 -19.85
C ASN A 202 6.83 -3.30 -21.25
N SER A 203 6.30 -4.01 -22.26
CA SER A 203 6.75 -3.86 -23.64
C SER A 203 6.38 -2.47 -24.20
N LEU A 204 5.17 -1.98 -23.91
CA LEU A 204 4.74 -0.62 -24.29
C LEU A 204 5.65 0.45 -23.65
N ILE A 205 5.86 0.36 -22.34
CA ILE A 205 6.72 1.30 -21.58
C ILE A 205 8.15 1.31 -22.16
N LYS A 206 8.72 0.13 -22.44
CA LYS A 206 10.06 0.01 -23.03
C LYS A 206 10.13 0.53 -24.47
N CYS A 207 9.08 0.38 -25.25
CA CYS A 207 9.04 0.93 -26.61
C CYS A 207 9.12 2.47 -26.58
N ILE A 208 8.32 3.10 -25.71
CA ILE A 208 8.25 4.56 -25.55
C ILE A 208 9.56 5.11 -24.99
N ARG A 209 10.01 4.59 -23.84
CA ARG A 209 11.22 5.11 -23.15
C ARG A 209 12.51 4.96 -23.94
N ASN A 210 12.62 3.94 -24.79
CA ASN A 210 13.84 3.68 -25.58
C ASN A 210 13.74 4.19 -27.02
N GLU A 211 12.70 4.98 -27.36
CA GLU A 211 12.46 5.48 -28.73
C GLU A 211 12.60 4.37 -29.77
N SER A 212 11.96 3.23 -29.50
CA SER A 212 12.17 2.02 -30.29
C SER A 212 11.83 2.25 -31.76
N SER A 213 12.69 1.76 -32.66
CA SER A 213 12.44 1.84 -34.10
C SER A 213 11.13 1.14 -34.49
N GLN A 214 10.52 1.58 -35.59
CA GLN A 214 9.29 0.99 -36.12
C GLN A 214 9.41 -0.52 -36.39
N GLU A 215 10.58 -1.00 -36.80
CA GLU A 215 10.84 -2.43 -36.96
C GLU A 215 10.78 -3.20 -35.64
N ARG A 216 11.31 -2.62 -34.56
CA ARG A 216 11.27 -3.20 -33.22
C ARG A 216 9.85 -3.26 -32.68
N VAL A 217 9.07 -2.18 -32.87
CA VAL A 217 7.64 -2.11 -32.53
C VAL A 217 6.87 -3.23 -33.25
N LYS A 218 7.04 -3.36 -34.57
CA LYS A 218 6.43 -4.43 -35.38
C LYS A 218 6.79 -5.83 -34.88
N LYS A 219 8.05 -6.06 -34.52
CA LYS A 219 8.51 -7.35 -33.99
C LYS A 219 7.83 -7.69 -32.67
N ILE A 220 7.70 -6.71 -31.77
CA ILE A 220 7.06 -6.89 -30.46
C ILE A 220 5.57 -7.19 -30.65
N ALA A 221 4.85 -6.40 -31.45
CA ALA A 221 3.42 -6.61 -31.74
C ALA A 221 3.16 -8.03 -32.26
N ARG A 222 3.96 -8.50 -33.23
CA ARG A 222 3.89 -9.88 -33.75
C ARG A 222 4.16 -10.93 -32.68
N THR A 223 5.17 -10.72 -31.84
CA THR A 223 5.51 -11.67 -30.76
C THR A 223 4.39 -11.79 -29.73
N ARG A 224 3.62 -10.71 -29.53
CA ARG A 224 2.45 -10.68 -28.63
C ARG A 224 1.15 -11.10 -29.29
N GLY A 225 1.15 -11.37 -30.60
CA GLY A 225 -0.07 -11.71 -31.34
C GLY A 225 -1.07 -10.55 -31.45
N ILE A 226 -0.60 -9.30 -31.43
CA ILE A 226 -1.44 -8.10 -31.51
C ILE A 226 -1.29 -7.48 -32.90
N GLU A 227 -2.42 -7.09 -33.50
CA GLU A 227 -2.47 -6.30 -34.74
C GLU A 227 -1.64 -5.02 -34.59
N LEU A 228 -0.87 -4.66 -35.62
CA LEU A 228 0.07 -3.54 -35.52
C LEU A 228 -0.63 -2.22 -35.22
N ASP A 229 -1.78 -1.97 -35.86
CA ASP A 229 -2.52 -0.72 -35.71
C ASP A 229 -3.07 -0.59 -34.28
N LEU A 230 -3.65 -1.66 -33.73
CA LEU A 230 -4.07 -1.72 -32.33
C LEU A 230 -2.89 -1.52 -31.37
N PHE A 231 -1.74 -2.13 -31.65
CA PHE A 231 -0.55 -1.95 -30.82
C PHE A 231 -0.04 -0.50 -30.83
N ASN A 232 -0.12 0.17 -31.98
CA ASN A 232 0.22 1.59 -32.09
C ASN A 232 -0.76 2.47 -31.32
N GLU A 233 -2.07 2.19 -31.37
CA GLU A 233 -3.08 2.89 -30.56
C GLU A 233 -2.78 2.75 -29.06
N MET A 234 -2.41 1.54 -28.61
CA MET A 234 -2.01 1.30 -27.22
C MET A 234 -0.74 2.06 -26.84
N LEU A 235 0.24 2.19 -27.75
CA LEU A 235 1.46 2.97 -27.51
C LEU A 235 1.17 4.46 -27.34
N GLU A 236 0.30 5.02 -28.19
CA GLU A 236 -0.05 6.44 -28.11
C GLU A 236 -0.84 6.75 -26.83
N SER A 237 -1.85 5.94 -26.50
CA SER A 237 -2.57 6.06 -25.22
C SER A 237 -1.63 5.92 -24.02
N LYS A 238 -0.67 4.98 -24.06
CA LYS A 238 0.32 4.83 -22.99
C LYS A 238 1.27 6.03 -22.89
N ARG A 239 1.60 6.66 -24.01
CA ARG A 239 2.48 7.83 -24.05
C ARG A 239 1.84 9.01 -23.33
N GLU A 240 0.54 9.24 -23.52
CA GLU A 240 -0.20 10.30 -22.81
C GLU A 240 -0.10 10.15 -21.29
N ILE A 241 -0.14 8.92 -20.78
CA ILE A 241 0.02 8.61 -19.35
C ILE A 241 1.45 8.81 -18.84
N LEU A 242 2.46 8.53 -19.68
CA LEU A 242 3.87 8.64 -19.28
C LEU A 242 4.38 10.08 -19.35
N ASP A 243 3.87 10.87 -20.29
CA ASP A 243 4.25 12.27 -20.51
C ASP A 243 3.45 13.25 -19.63
N GLY A 244 2.33 12.79 -19.03
CA GLY A 244 1.52 13.51 -18.02
C GLY A 244 2.02 13.36 -16.57
#